data_AF-A0A414NDP8-F1
#
_entry.id   AF-A0A414NDP8-F1
#
_cell.length_a   1.000
_cell.length_b   1.000
_cell.length_c   1.000
_cell.angle_alpha   90.00
_cell.angle_beta   90.00
_cell.angle_gamma   90.00
#
_symmetry.space_group_name_H-M   'P 1'
#
loop_
_entity.id
_entity.type
_entity.pdbx_description
1 polymer ?
#
loop_
_entity_poly.entity_id
_entity_poly.type
_entity_poly.pdbx_seq_one_letter_code
_entity_poly.pdbx_strand_id
1 'polypeptide(L)'
;MLAGDFAGMKLYKLPAQDKKLKKDGTPRDPKKIGKFHCPVFTPDGTQVVGFMIKMPDIAGMIKQPDRFVAYDAIAAGAEEIVVKEDRAAFDTAAAKRLGIDLDACLIWTGMDVRTVSGERVGYCADVDFNLRTGKVNAFILTEGGASNALVGHREMPASMLKGYRDDAMIVQDAAANLEFSGGAAAKAAEASVKVAAKASEVTAKAKVQAKKGAAVIDEKGSKALDKGSRALGKQLGKTKGMFGAFVSEYKKAAGTPAKGSGKKS
;
A
#
# COMPACT_ATOMS: atom_id res chain seq x y z
N MET A 1 12.16 -1.22 3.28
CA MET A 1 11.54 -0.52 2.14
C MET A 1 10.11 -0.26 2.51
N LEU A 2 9.58 0.91 2.17
CA LEU A 2 8.20 1.22 2.50
C LEU A 2 7.26 0.54 1.51
N ALA A 3 6.14 0.02 2.00
CA ALA A 3 5.11 -0.56 1.13
C ALA A 3 4.53 0.50 0.18
N GLY A 4 4.47 1.76 0.60
CA GLY A 4 4.10 2.91 -0.21
C GLY A 4 5.05 3.18 -1.39
N ASP A 5 6.30 2.70 -1.36
CA ASP A 5 7.24 2.86 -2.49
C ASP A 5 6.72 2.15 -3.76
N PHE A 6 5.88 1.12 -3.60
CA PHE A 6 5.23 0.44 -4.71
C PHE A 6 4.02 1.23 -5.24
N ALA A 7 3.37 2.05 -4.41
CA ALA A 7 2.08 2.64 -4.75
C ALA A 7 2.15 3.48 -6.04
N GLY A 8 1.24 3.20 -6.97
CA GLY A 8 1.19 3.86 -8.28
C GLY A 8 2.18 3.33 -9.32
N MET A 9 3.18 2.52 -8.94
CA MET A 9 4.06 1.83 -9.88
C MET A 9 3.25 0.89 -10.78
N LYS A 10 3.70 0.72 -12.02
CA LYS A 10 3.02 -0.13 -13.00
C LYS A 10 3.46 -1.59 -12.82
N LEU A 11 2.49 -2.49 -12.85
CA LEU A 11 2.72 -3.92 -12.86
C LEU A 11 2.47 -4.48 -14.26
N TYR A 12 3.39 -5.30 -14.75
CA TYR A 12 3.33 -5.87 -16.09
C TYR A 12 3.31 -7.40 -16.05
N LYS A 13 2.82 -7.99 -17.15
CA LYS A 13 2.91 -9.42 -17.43
C LYS A 13 3.87 -9.64 -18.59
N LEU A 14 4.86 -10.50 -18.40
CA LEU A 14 5.72 -10.92 -19.50
C LEU A 14 4.93 -11.71 -20.55
N PRO A 15 5.31 -11.61 -21.85
CA PRO A 15 4.78 -12.49 -22.87
C PRO A 15 5.04 -13.97 -22.52
N ALA A 16 4.14 -14.84 -22.95
CA ALA A 16 4.32 -16.27 -22.82
C ALA A 16 5.62 -16.73 -23.48
N GLN A 17 6.26 -17.78 -22.96
CA GLN A 17 7.54 -18.25 -23.51
C GLN A 17 7.48 -18.52 -25.02
N ASP A 18 6.38 -19.11 -25.49
CA ASP A 18 6.07 -19.39 -26.90
C ASP A 18 5.69 -18.13 -27.72
N LYS A 19 5.52 -16.97 -27.08
CA LYS A 19 5.08 -15.70 -27.67
C LYS A 19 6.00 -14.53 -27.35
N LYS A 20 7.25 -14.82 -26.98
CA LYS A 20 8.28 -13.81 -26.71
C LYS A 20 8.63 -12.99 -27.95
N LEU A 21 8.51 -13.57 -29.14
CA LEU A 21 8.77 -12.89 -30.41
C LEU A 21 7.46 -12.60 -31.14
N LYS A 22 7.42 -11.47 -31.85
CA LYS A 22 6.40 -11.14 -32.83
C LYS A 22 6.64 -11.96 -34.12
N LYS A 23 5.68 -11.91 -35.06
CA LYS A 23 5.79 -12.61 -36.35
C LYS A 23 7.00 -12.12 -37.18
N ASP A 24 7.46 -10.91 -36.94
CA ASP A 24 8.62 -10.28 -37.58
C ASP A 24 9.96 -10.59 -36.88
N GLY A 25 9.97 -11.45 -35.85
CA GLY A 25 11.18 -11.81 -35.10
C GLY A 25 11.61 -10.82 -34.03
N THR A 26 10.92 -9.69 -33.85
CA THR A 26 11.24 -8.73 -32.78
C THR A 26 10.66 -9.15 -31.43
N PRO A 27 11.30 -8.79 -30.29
CA PRO A 27 10.76 -9.06 -28.96
C PRO A 27 9.39 -8.40 -28.74
N ARG A 28 8.53 -9.08 -27.98
CA ARG A 28 7.22 -8.58 -27.59
C ARG A 28 7.31 -7.84 -26.26
N ASP A 29 6.73 -6.65 -26.22
CA ASP A 29 6.71 -5.84 -25.01
C ASP A 29 5.83 -6.45 -23.92
N PRO A 30 6.20 -6.30 -22.64
CA PRO A 30 5.35 -6.72 -21.53
C PRO A 30 4.02 -5.98 -21.51
N LYS A 31 2.96 -6.71 -21.16
CA LYS A 31 1.61 -6.17 -21.13
C LYS A 31 1.32 -5.57 -19.75
N LYS A 32 0.99 -4.28 -19.70
CA LYS A 32 0.55 -3.63 -18.46
C LYS A 32 -0.72 -4.30 -17.92
N ILE A 33 -0.68 -4.67 -16.64
CA ILE A 33 -1.82 -5.24 -15.89
C ILE A 33 -2.59 -4.12 -15.20
N GLY A 34 -1.88 -3.28 -14.43
CA GLY A 34 -2.47 -2.28 -13.58
C GLY A 34 -1.41 -1.47 -12.84
N LYS A 35 -1.82 -0.85 -11.72
CA LYS A 35 -0.92 -0.14 -10.82
C LYS A 35 -1.05 -0.68 -9.40
N PHE A 36 0.05 -0.79 -8.67
CA PHE A 36 0.02 -1.07 -7.24
C PHE A 36 -0.84 -0.03 -6.50
N HIS A 37 -1.70 -0.49 -5.61
CA HIS A 37 -2.60 0.36 -4.85
C HIS A 37 -2.30 0.31 -3.36
N CYS A 38 -2.53 -0.82 -2.70
CA CYS A 38 -2.24 -0.97 -1.27
C CYS A 38 -1.66 -2.36 -0.95
N PRO A 39 -0.78 -2.46 0.07
CA PRO A 39 -0.29 -3.73 0.57
C PRO A 39 -1.38 -4.51 1.30
N VAL A 40 -1.34 -5.83 1.16
CA VAL A 40 -2.21 -6.78 1.85
C VAL A 40 -1.37 -7.59 2.82
N PHE A 41 -1.80 -7.64 4.07
CA PHE A 41 -1.11 -8.31 5.16
C PHE A 41 -1.81 -9.60 5.55
N THR A 42 -1.05 -10.52 6.13
CA THR A 42 -1.58 -11.68 6.86
C THR A 42 -2.64 -11.27 7.89
N PRO A 43 -3.52 -12.18 8.33
CA PRO A 43 -4.56 -11.87 9.32
C PRO A 43 -4.03 -11.36 10.67
N ASP A 44 -2.81 -11.74 11.05
CA ASP A 44 -2.11 -11.22 12.24
C ASP A 44 -1.44 -9.85 11.98
N GLY A 45 -1.39 -9.42 10.71
CA GLY A 45 -0.89 -8.13 10.27
C GLY A 45 0.63 -8.00 10.20
N THR A 46 1.39 -9.08 10.41
CA THR A 46 2.85 -9.03 10.60
C THR A 46 3.66 -9.31 9.34
N GLN A 47 3.00 -9.68 8.23
CA GLN A 47 3.68 -10.02 6.99
C GLN A 47 2.86 -9.58 5.77
N VAL A 48 3.52 -8.98 4.78
CA VAL A 48 2.96 -8.67 3.47
C VAL A 48 2.82 -9.96 2.67
N VAL A 49 1.59 -10.29 2.26
CA VAL A 49 1.28 -11.47 1.43
C VAL A 49 1.06 -11.10 -0.04
N GLY A 50 0.83 -9.82 -0.33
CA GLY A 50 0.61 -9.33 -1.67
C GLY A 50 0.17 -7.88 -1.71
N PHE A 51 -0.35 -7.47 -2.86
CA PHE A 51 -0.82 -6.12 -3.09
C PHE A 51 -2.15 -6.13 -3.83
N MET A 52 -3.00 -5.16 -3.53
CA MET A 52 -4.12 -4.81 -4.41
C MET A 52 -3.59 -4.01 -5.59
N ILE A 53 -4.05 -4.37 -6.78
CA ILE A 53 -3.69 -3.77 -8.05
C ILE A 53 -4.91 -3.06 -8.61
N LYS A 54 -4.78 -1.74 -8.76
CA LYS A 54 -5.77 -0.92 -9.45
C LYS A 54 -5.76 -1.25 -10.94
N MET A 55 -6.86 -1.84 -11.38
CA MET A 55 -7.06 -2.22 -12.77
C MET A 55 -7.37 -0.97 -13.62
N PRO A 56 -6.91 -0.92 -14.89
CA PRO A 56 -7.28 0.17 -15.80
C PRO A 56 -8.78 0.16 -16.09
N ASP A 57 -9.40 1.34 -16.20
CA ASP A 57 -10.83 1.46 -16.48
C ASP A 57 -11.19 0.89 -17.86
N ILE A 58 -12.32 0.19 -17.97
CA ILE A 58 -12.81 -0.34 -19.26
C ILE A 58 -13.26 0.84 -20.11
N ALA A 59 -12.68 0.96 -21.31
CA ALA A 59 -12.89 2.08 -22.23
C ALA A 59 -12.70 3.47 -21.58
N GLY A 60 -11.93 3.56 -20.48
CA GLY A 60 -11.73 4.80 -19.73
C GLY A 60 -12.95 5.30 -18.95
N MET A 61 -14.05 4.54 -18.91
CA MET A 61 -15.32 4.97 -18.33
C MET A 61 -15.77 4.11 -17.15
N ILE A 62 -15.55 2.79 -17.21
CA ILE A 62 -16.07 1.85 -16.21
C ILE A 62 -14.93 1.46 -15.28
N LYS A 63 -15.01 1.89 -14.02
CA LYS A 63 -14.06 1.51 -12.97
C LYS A 63 -14.11 0.01 -12.73
N GLN A 64 -12.97 -0.64 -12.83
CA GLN A 64 -12.83 -2.05 -12.47
C GLN A 64 -12.49 -2.17 -10.98
N PRO A 65 -12.94 -3.24 -10.31
CA PRO A 65 -12.46 -3.54 -8.97
C PRO A 65 -10.96 -3.84 -9.00
N ASP A 66 -10.30 -3.56 -7.88
CA ASP A 66 -8.90 -3.94 -7.71
C ASP A 66 -8.76 -5.47 -7.67
N ARG A 67 -7.59 -5.96 -8.07
CA ARG A 67 -7.25 -7.38 -8.03
C ARG A 67 -6.09 -7.64 -7.10
N PHE A 68 -6.15 -8.74 -6.36
CA PHE A 68 -5.04 -9.15 -5.50
C PHE A 68 -3.95 -9.83 -6.34
N VAL A 69 -2.70 -9.46 -6.12
CA VAL A 69 -1.52 -10.19 -6.61
C VAL A 69 -0.66 -10.65 -5.44
N ALA A 70 -0.23 -11.91 -5.48
CA ALA A 70 0.65 -12.48 -4.48
C ALA A 70 2.06 -11.87 -4.52
N TYR A 71 2.65 -11.61 -3.36
CA TYR A 71 3.96 -10.99 -3.26
C TYR A 71 5.08 -11.83 -3.89
N ASP A 72 5.06 -13.14 -3.63
CA ASP A 72 6.06 -14.10 -4.13
C ASP A 72 6.00 -14.34 -5.65
N ALA A 73 4.92 -13.88 -6.29
CA ALA A 73 4.75 -13.88 -7.74
C ALA A 73 5.29 -12.60 -8.42
N ILE A 74 5.60 -11.56 -7.65
CA ILE A 74 6.20 -10.31 -8.16
C ILE A 74 7.71 -10.50 -8.31
N ALA A 75 8.26 -9.98 -9.40
CA ALA A 75 9.70 -9.98 -9.67
C ALA A 75 10.12 -8.68 -10.36
N ALA A 76 11.41 -8.35 -10.26
CA ALA A 76 12.03 -7.36 -11.12
C ALA A 76 12.25 -7.97 -12.51
N GLY A 77 11.72 -7.31 -13.54
CA GLY A 77 12.09 -7.52 -14.94
C GLY A 77 13.33 -6.71 -15.31
N ALA A 78 13.61 -6.57 -16.61
CA ALA A 78 14.75 -5.79 -17.09
C ALA A 78 14.66 -4.30 -16.73
N GLU A 79 13.48 -3.70 -16.91
CA GLU A 79 13.22 -2.27 -16.61
C GLU A 79 11.90 -2.03 -15.85
N GLU A 80 11.19 -3.11 -15.53
CA GLU A 80 9.80 -3.03 -15.06
C GLU A 80 9.48 -4.09 -14.02
N ILE A 81 8.49 -3.80 -13.16
CA ILE A 81 7.99 -4.77 -12.18
C ILE A 81 7.02 -5.70 -12.89
N VAL A 82 7.32 -7.00 -12.85
CA VAL A 82 6.56 -8.02 -13.56
C VAL A 82 5.95 -9.02 -12.59
N VAL A 83 4.85 -9.65 -13.01
CA VAL A 83 4.34 -10.87 -12.39
C VAL A 83 4.86 -12.06 -13.18
N LYS A 84 5.37 -13.07 -12.46
CA LYS A 84 5.71 -14.38 -13.05
C LYS A 84 4.50 -14.93 -13.80
N GLU A 85 4.74 -15.66 -14.88
CA GLU A 85 3.67 -16.15 -15.73
C GLU A 85 2.89 -17.27 -15.05
N ASP A 86 1.95 -16.90 -14.19
CA ASP A 86 1.14 -17.84 -13.43
C ASP A 86 -0.28 -17.31 -13.24
N ARG A 87 -1.28 -18.11 -13.64
CA ARG A 87 -2.69 -17.82 -13.34
C ARG A 87 -2.95 -17.88 -11.83
N ALA A 88 -2.13 -18.61 -11.07
CA ALA A 88 -2.15 -18.67 -9.61
C ALA A 88 -1.39 -17.52 -8.93
N ALA A 89 -1.00 -16.47 -9.67
CA ALA A 89 -0.46 -15.24 -9.08
C ALA A 89 -1.54 -14.29 -8.55
N PHE A 90 -2.81 -14.49 -8.91
CA PHE A 90 -3.89 -13.54 -8.61
C PHE A 90 -5.05 -14.14 -7.80
N ASP A 91 -5.68 -13.28 -7.01
CA ASP A 91 -6.99 -13.47 -6.37
C ASP A 91 -7.12 -14.85 -5.68
N THR A 92 -8.26 -15.53 -5.85
CA THR A 92 -8.56 -16.82 -5.22
C THR A 92 -7.54 -17.91 -5.57
N ALA A 93 -6.97 -17.88 -6.77
CA ALA A 93 -5.98 -18.88 -7.17
C ALA A 93 -4.67 -18.70 -6.38
N ALA A 94 -4.26 -17.45 -6.17
CA ALA A 94 -3.15 -17.11 -5.28
C ALA A 94 -3.47 -17.43 -3.82
N ALA A 95 -4.65 -17.05 -3.34
CA ALA A 95 -5.08 -17.31 -1.97
C ALA A 95 -5.01 -18.80 -1.62
N LYS A 96 -5.57 -19.64 -2.51
CA LYS A 96 -5.53 -21.10 -2.39
C LYS A 96 -4.10 -21.65 -2.41
N ARG A 97 -3.24 -21.14 -3.29
CA ARG A 97 -1.82 -21.55 -3.38
C ARG A 97 -1.04 -21.19 -2.13
N LEU A 98 -1.29 -20.02 -1.56
CA LEU A 98 -0.62 -19.52 -0.36
C LEU A 98 -1.23 -20.05 0.95
N GLY A 99 -2.39 -20.71 0.89
CA GLY A 99 -3.10 -21.19 2.08
C GLY A 99 -3.65 -20.04 2.94
N ILE A 100 -3.98 -18.90 2.33
CA ILE A 100 -4.51 -17.72 3.02
C ILE A 100 -5.99 -17.50 2.70
N ASP A 101 -6.70 -16.89 3.65
CA ASP A 101 -8.03 -16.34 3.42
C ASP A 101 -7.92 -14.83 3.21
N LEU A 102 -8.23 -14.36 1.99
CA LEU A 102 -8.16 -12.94 1.65
C LEU A 102 -9.19 -12.09 2.43
N ASP A 103 -10.31 -12.67 2.85
CA ASP A 103 -11.31 -11.95 3.66
C ASP A 103 -10.84 -11.78 5.12
N ALA A 104 -9.86 -12.58 5.57
CA ALA A 104 -9.21 -12.43 6.86
C ALA A 104 -7.94 -11.56 6.79
N CYS A 105 -7.43 -11.28 5.60
CA CYS A 105 -6.27 -10.40 5.39
C CYS A 105 -6.59 -8.94 5.70
N LEU A 106 -5.55 -8.18 6.00
CA LEU A 106 -5.66 -6.80 6.46
C LEU A 106 -5.02 -5.82 5.48
N ILE A 107 -5.52 -4.58 5.47
CA ILE A 107 -4.90 -3.44 4.79
C ILE A 107 -4.70 -2.36 5.85
N TRP A 108 -3.47 -2.18 6.28
CA TRP A 108 -3.15 -1.22 7.35
C TRP A 108 -3.09 0.23 6.88
N THR A 109 -2.76 0.47 5.62
CA THR A 109 -2.64 1.81 5.06
C THR A 109 -3.95 2.59 5.23
N GLY A 110 -3.88 3.72 5.93
CA GLY A 110 -5.02 4.57 6.27
C GLY A 110 -5.90 4.06 7.41
N MET A 111 -5.56 2.95 8.08
CA MET A 111 -6.32 2.43 9.21
C MET A 111 -6.05 3.24 10.49
N ASP A 112 -7.08 3.46 11.29
CA ASP A 112 -6.94 4.12 12.59
C ASP A 112 -6.09 3.27 13.54
N VAL A 113 -5.32 3.94 14.39
CA VAL A 113 -4.47 3.30 15.38
C VAL A 113 -4.92 3.72 16.77
N ARG A 114 -5.17 2.72 17.62
CA ARG A 114 -5.54 2.89 19.02
C ARG A 114 -4.68 2.02 19.91
N THR A 115 -4.39 2.50 21.11
CA THR A 115 -3.73 1.68 22.12
C THR A 115 -4.70 0.64 22.69
N VAL A 116 -4.17 -0.32 23.45
CA VAL A 116 -5.00 -1.30 24.19
C VAL A 116 -5.90 -0.63 25.22
N SER A 117 -5.44 0.48 25.84
CA SER A 117 -6.23 1.31 26.76
C SER A 117 -7.30 2.17 26.06
N GLY A 118 -7.28 2.24 24.73
CA GLY A 118 -8.26 2.98 23.92
C GLY A 118 -7.85 4.39 23.54
N GLU A 119 -6.63 4.83 23.89
CA GLU A 119 -6.08 6.11 23.47
C GLU A 119 -5.91 6.14 21.94
N ARG A 120 -6.19 7.30 21.32
CA ARG A 120 -6.05 7.48 19.88
C ARG A 120 -4.61 7.90 19.56
N VAL A 121 -3.90 7.07 18.82
CA VAL A 121 -2.52 7.34 18.38
C VAL A 121 -2.49 8.06 17.03
N GLY A 122 -3.49 7.82 16.17
CA GLY A 122 -3.53 8.40 14.83
C GLY A 122 -4.02 7.41 13.79
N TYR A 123 -3.31 7.30 12.67
CA TYR A 123 -3.51 6.28 11.64
C TYR A 123 -2.18 5.74 11.11
N CYS A 124 -2.20 4.53 10.53
CA CYS A 124 -1.05 3.92 9.89
C CYS A 124 -0.90 4.49 8.46
N ALA A 125 0.11 5.32 8.24
CA ALA A 125 0.38 5.94 6.94
C ALA A 125 1.09 4.98 5.98
N ASP A 126 2.06 4.22 6.47
CA ASP A 126 2.87 3.29 5.67
C ASP A 126 3.46 2.18 6.54
N VAL A 127 4.13 1.22 5.93
CA VAL A 127 4.73 0.07 6.60
C VAL A 127 6.11 -0.22 6.01
N ASP A 128 7.14 -0.27 6.87
CA ASP A 128 8.45 -0.79 6.51
C ASP A 128 8.46 -2.32 6.62
N PHE A 129 8.90 -2.98 5.55
CA PHE A 129 8.95 -4.43 5.51
C PHE A 129 10.21 -4.94 4.81
N ASN A 130 10.54 -6.19 5.12
CA ASN A 130 11.66 -6.91 4.54
C ASN A 130 11.27 -7.46 3.16
N LEU A 131 11.91 -6.94 2.10
CA LEU A 131 11.61 -7.32 0.72
C LEU A 131 11.86 -8.80 0.38
N ARG A 132 12.71 -9.48 1.15
CA ARG A 132 12.99 -10.90 0.89
C ARG A 132 11.91 -11.79 1.48
N THR A 133 11.39 -11.43 2.65
CA THR A 133 10.54 -12.31 3.46
C THR A 133 9.09 -11.83 3.58
N GLY A 134 8.81 -10.59 3.21
CA GLY A 134 7.51 -9.95 3.43
C GLY A 134 7.28 -9.49 4.88
N LYS A 135 8.15 -9.85 5.84
CA LYS A 135 7.93 -9.55 7.26
C LYS A 135 7.95 -8.05 7.52
N VAL A 136 6.99 -7.57 8.30
CA VAL A 136 6.92 -6.17 8.74
C VAL A 136 7.99 -5.92 9.80
N ASN A 137 8.77 -4.87 9.60
CA ASN A 137 9.75 -4.39 10.59
C ASN A 137 9.10 -3.33 11.48
N ALA A 138 8.45 -2.35 10.86
CA ALA A 138 7.85 -1.21 11.55
C ALA A 138 6.64 -0.64 10.79
N PHE A 139 5.78 0.04 11.51
CA PHE A 139 4.63 0.80 11.01
C PHE A 139 4.92 2.29 11.13
N ILE A 140 4.58 3.04 10.09
CA ILE A 140 4.71 4.49 10.05
C ILE A 140 3.39 5.09 10.48
N LEU A 141 3.35 5.67 11.69
CA LEU A 141 2.13 6.20 12.29
C LEU A 141 2.12 7.73 12.21
N THR A 142 0.95 8.30 11.96
CA THR A 142 0.78 9.75 11.93
C THR A 142 -0.54 10.18 12.57
N GLU A 143 -0.51 11.34 13.23
CA GLU A 143 -1.67 11.96 13.85
C GLU A 143 -2.50 12.79 12.83
N GLY A 144 -1.97 13.04 11.62
CA GLY A 144 -2.57 13.87 10.57
C GLY A 144 -1.50 14.58 9.73
N GLY A 145 -1.79 14.89 8.46
CA GLY A 145 -0.82 15.44 7.51
C GLY A 145 -0.31 16.84 7.84
N ALA A 146 -1.13 17.68 8.49
CA ALA A 146 -0.66 18.96 9.03
C ALA A 146 0.32 18.77 10.21
N SER A 147 0.06 17.80 11.09
CA SER A 147 0.95 17.44 12.19
C SER A 147 2.24 16.78 11.68
N ASN A 148 2.15 15.96 10.62
CA ASN A 148 3.30 15.28 10.02
C ASN A 148 4.31 16.25 9.43
N ALA A 149 3.85 17.34 8.79
CA ALA A 149 4.75 18.38 8.27
C ALA A 149 5.54 19.08 9.39
N LEU A 150 4.94 19.24 10.58
CA LEU A 150 5.53 19.96 11.71
C LEU A 150 6.42 19.05 12.58
N VAL A 151 5.88 17.92 13.01
CA VAL A 151 6.48 17.06 14.05
C VAL A 151 7.02 15.76 13.46
N GLY A 152 6.53 15.33 12.29
CA GLY A 152 6.94 14.09 11.63
C GLY A 152 5.98 12.94 11.91
N HIS A 153 6.47 11.71 11.71
CA HIS A 153 5.73 10.47 11.96
C HIS A 153 6.39 9.69 13.10
N ARG A 154 5.69 8.71 13.67
CA ARG A 154 6.28 7.75 14.61
C ARG A 154 6.59 6.46 13.87
N GLU A 155 7.78 5.92 14.06
CA GLU A 155 8.11 4.56 13.62
C GLU A 155 7.84 3.59 14.76
N MET A 156 6.80 2.77 14.61
CA MET A 156 6.41 1.78 15.62
C MET A 156 6.91 0.39 15.22
N PRO A 157 7.74 -0.28 16.02
CA PRO A 157 8.20 -1.64 15.71
C PRO A 157 7.02 -2.63 15.70
N ALA A 158 7.11 -3.65 14.85
CA ALA A 158 6.03 -4.64 14.68
C ALA A 158 5.65 -5.38 15.97
N SER A 159 6.58 -5.50 16.93
CA SER A 159 6.34 -6.12 18.24
C SER A 159 5.32 -5.37 19.12
N MET A 160 5.05 -4.10 18.81
CA MET A 160 4.04 -3.29 19.50
C MET A 160 2.63 -3.49 18.93
N LEU A 161 2.47 -4.14 17.78
CA LEU A 161 1.16 -4.52 17.25
C LEU A 161 0.51 -5.58 18.16
N LYS A 162 -0.76 -5.37 18.48
CA LYS A 162 -1.61 -6.35 19.20
C LYS A 162 -2.69 -6.97 18.31
N GLY A 163 -2.95 -6.40 17.14
CA GLY A 163 -3.81 -6.97 16.13
C GLY A 163 -4.86 -5.96 15.63
N TYR A 164 -5.95 -6.48 15.09
CA TYR A 164 -7.08 -5.70 14.59
C TYR A 164 -8.31 -5.91 15.47
N ARG A 165 -8.94 -4.82 15.91
CA ARG A 165 -10.22 -4.83 16.65
C ARG A 165 -10.92 -3.48 16.47
N ASP A 166 -12.24 -3.47 16.50
CA ASP A 166 -13.05 -2.25 16.51
C ASP A 166 -12.73 -1.29 15.33
N ASP A 167 -12.52 -1.85 14.12
CA ASP A 167 -12.11 -1.11 12.92
C ASP A 167 -10.77 -0.33 13.06
N ALA A 168 -9.89 -0.77 13.95
CA ALA A 168 -8.61 -0.14 14.23
C ALA A 168 -7.47 -1.15 14.38
N MET A 169 -6.26 -0.68 14.04
CA MET A 169 -5.01 -1.29 14.48
C MET A 169 -4.86 -1.06 15.98
N ILE A 170 -4.78 -2.13 16.75
CA ILE A 170 -4.58 -2.08 18.20
C ILE A 170 -3.10 -2.27 18.50
N VAL A 171 -2.54 -1.37 19.30
CA VAL A 171 -1.11 -1.31 19.63
C VAL A 171 -0.89 -1.23 21.14
N GLN A 172 0.34 -1.48 21.60
CA GLN A 172 0.72 -1.25 23.00
C GLN A 172 0.52 0.22 23.39
N ASP A 173 0.18 0.48 24.66
CA ASP A 173 0.05 1.86 25.18
C ASP A 173 1.34 2.67 24.99
N ALA A 174 2.50 2.01 25.10
CA ALA A 174 3.80 2.63 24.85
C ALA A 174 3.95 3.23 23.43
N ALA A 175 3.18 2.79 22.44
CA ALA A 175 3.22 3.33 21.09
C ALA A 175 2.74 4.80 21.02
N ALA A 176 1.90 5.24 21.97
CA ALA A 176 1.49 6.64 22.07
C ALA A 176 2.64 7.57 22.49
N ASN A 177 3.68 7.03 23.12
CA ASN A 177 4.82 7.78 23.65
C ASN A 177 6.07 7.68 22.76
N LEU A 178 5.98 7.03 21.60
CA LEU A 178 7.10 6.97 20.66
C LEU A 178 7.46 8.37 20.17
N GLU A 179 8.75 8.64 20.10
CA GLU A 179 9.26 9.89 19.55
C GLU A 179 8.87 10.02 18.08
N PHE A 180 8.61 11.25 17.66
CA PHE A 180 8.43 11.54 16.26
C PHE A 180 9.79 11.64 15.57
N SER A 181 9.82 11.27 14.28
CA SER A 181 10.99 11.31 13.41
C SER A 181 11.61 12.72 13.23
N GLY A 182 10.96 13.76 13.75
CA GLY A 182 11.28 15.16 13.49
C GLY A 182 10.76 15.61 12.12
N GLY A 183 9.79 16.52 12.12
CA GLY A 183 9.20 17.09 10.91
C GLY A 183 10.10 18.14 10.23
N ALA A 184 9.53 18.93 9.30
CA ALA A 184 10.27 19.97 8.60
C ALA A 184 10.91 20.99 9.56
N ALA A 185 10.32 21.23 10.73
CA ALA A 185 10.88 22.09 11.78
C ALA A 185 12.15 21.49 12.41
N ALA A 186 12.15 20.19 12.73
CA ALA A 186 13.33 19.51 13.26
C ALA A 186 14.44 19.41 12.19
N LYS A 187 14.09 19.08 10.94
CA LYS A 187 15.05 19.06 9.82
C LYS A 187 15.61 20.45 9.51
N ALA A 188 14.81 21.51 9.60
CA ALA A 188 15.26 22.88 9.44
C ALA A 188 16.16 23.33 10.60
N ALA A 189 15.86 22.91 11.83
CA ALA A 189 16.71 23.14 12.99
C ALA A 189 18.06 22.42 12.82
N GLU A 190 18.07 21.12 12.50
CA GLU A 190 19.29 20.37 12.22
C GLU A 190 20.09 20.97 11.05
N ALA A 191 19.41 21.38 9.97
CA ALA A 191 20.05 22.02 8.84
C ALA A 191 20.63 23.39 9.24
N SER A 192 19.94 24.18 10.07
CA SER A 192 20.46 25.45 10.56
C SER A 192 21.65 25.29 11.50
N VAL A 193 21.69 24.22 12.30
CA VAL A 193 22.84 23.87 13.15
C VAL A 193 24.00 23.36 12.31
N LYS A 194 23.75 22.51 11.31
CA LYS A 194 24.78 22.05 10.35
C LYS A 194 25.29 23.19 9.46
N VAL A 195 24.43 24.15 9.10
CA VAL A 195 24.81 25.37 8.37
C VAL A 195 25.55 26.32 9.30
N ALA A 196 25.19 26.48 10.57
CA ALA A 196 25.96 27.28 11.53
C ALA A 196 27.34 26.65 11.80
N ALA A 197 27.43 25.31 11.87
CA ALA A 197 28.68 24.57 12.00
C ALA A 197 29.54 24.62 10.72
N LYS A 198 28.93 24.86 9.55
CA LYS A 198 29.65 25.07 8.28
C LYS A 198 29.89 26.54 7.95
N ALA A 199 29.12 27.47 8.51
CA ALA A 199 29.20 28.91 8.28
C ALA A 199 30.25 29.62 9.15
N SER A 200 31.08 28.87 9.90
CA SER A 200 32.42 29.36 10.24
C SER A 200 33.31 29.49 8.99
N GLU A 201 32.89 28.94 7.84
CA GLU A 201 33.52 29.16 6.54
C GLU A 201 32.47 29.47 5.46
N VAL A 202 32.61 30.65 4.86
CA VAL A 202 31.96 31.09 3.61
C VAL A 202 30.59 31.80 3.73
N THR A 203 30.66 33.04 3.27
CA THR A 203 29.74 34.18 3.35
C THR A 203 28.48 34.07 2.49
N ALA A 204 27.47 34.79 2.96
CA ALA A 204 26.14 34.99 2.40
C ALA A 204 26.12 35.41 0.91
N LYS A 205 25.43 34.64 0.04
CA LYS A 205 24.87 35.07 -1.26
C LYS A 205 24.03 33.95 -1.93
N ALA A 206 22.88 33.57 -1.38
CA ALA A 206 21.98 32.61 -2.06
C ALA A 206 20.51 32.64 -1.59
N LYS A 207 19.90 33.82 -1.37
CA LYS A 207 18.54 33.89 -0.76
C LYS A 207 17.38 34.38 -1.65
N VAL A 208 17.49 34.36 -2.99
CA VAL A 208 16.45 35.00 -3.84
C VAL A 208 15.72 34.09 -4.85
N GLN A 209 16.08 32.82 -5.07
CA GLN A 209 15.44 32.02 -6.15
C GLN A 209 14.62 30.78 -5.72
N ALA A 210 14.26 30.62 -4.44
CA ALA A 210 13.50 29.46 -3.95
C ALA A 210 12.00 29.71 -3.69
N LYS A 211 11.37 30.71 -4.34
CA LYS A 211 9.96 31.09 -4.09
C LYS A 211 8.93 30.66 -5.14
N LYS A 212 9.29 29.83 -6.13
CA LYS A 212 8.35 29.43 -7.21
C LYS A 212 7.93 27.95 -7.25
N GLY A 213 8.28 27.13 -6.26
CA GLY A 213 7.88 25.70 -6.20
C GLY A 213 7.08 25.27 -4.97
N ALA A 214 6.85 26.15 -4.00
CA ALA A 214 6.31 25.78 -2.68
C ALA A 214 4.93 26.40 -2.38
N ALA A 215 4.16 26.72 -3.42
CA ALA A 215 2.78 27.16 -3.26
C ALA A 215 1.84 26.02 -3.61
N VAL A 216 0.87 25.81 -2.72
CA VAL A 216 -0.37 25.04 -2.87
C VAL A 216 -0.33 23.57 -2.41
N ILE A 217 -0.11 23.38 -1.11
CA ILE A 217 -1.00 22.50 -0.34
C ILE A 217 -1.33 23.27 0.95
N ASP A 218 -2.50 23.92 0.98
CA ASP A 218 -2.99 24.53 2.22
C ASP A 218 -3.40 23.44 3.23
N GLU A 219 -3.51 23.80 4.51
CA GLU A 219 -3.89 22.88 5.59
C GLU A 219 -5.23 22.16 5.34
N LYS A 220 -6.17 22.80 4.63
CA LYS A 220 -7.46 22.20 4.25
C LYS A 220 -7.29 21.19 3.11
N GLY A 221 -6.38 21.45 2.17
CA GLY A 221 -5.96 20.55 1.10
C GLY A 221 -5.28 19.31 1.64
N SER A 222 -4.35 19.45 2.59
CA SER A 222 -3.73 18.32 3.29
C SER A 222 -4.77 17.52 4.08
N LYS A 223 -5.62 18.19 4.85
CA LYS A 223 -6.70 17.53 5.61
C LYS A 223 -7.71 16.83 4.69
N ALA A 224 -8.02 17.38 3.52
CA ALA A 224 -8.93 16.75 2.55
C ALA A 224 -8.28 15.53 1.89
N LEU A 225 -7.00 15.62 1.52
CA LEU A 225 -6.22 14.52 0.98
C LEU A 225 -6.10 13.38 1.99
N ASP A 226 -5.75 13.69 3.24
CA ASP A 226 -5.70 12.71 4.34
C ASP A 226 -7.05 12.05 4.59
N LYS A 227 -8.13 12.83 4.61
CA LYS A 227 -9.49 12.28 4.76
C LYS A 227 -9.84 11.36 3.60
N GLY A 228 -9.46 11.70 2.38
CA GLY A 228 -9.65 10.86 1.19
C GLY A 228 -8.87 9.54 1.29
N SER A 229 -7.57 9.62 1.57
CA SER A 229 -6.70 8.46 1.72
C SER A 229 -7.10 7.58 2.91
N ARG A 230 -7.54 8.19 4.02
CA ARG A 230 -8.03 7.48 5.22
C ARG A 230 -9.41 6.88 5.00
N ALA A 231 -10.32 7.56 4.31
CA ALA A 231 -11.63 6.99 3.98
C ALA A 231 -11.47 5.79 3.03
N LEU A 232 -10.58 5.90 2.05
CA LEU A 232 -10.20 4.82 1.16
C LEU A 232 -9.55 3.66 1.93
N GLY A 233 -8.55 3.94 2.78
CA GLY A 233 -7.89 2.96 3.64
C GLY A 233 -8.86 2.25 4.59
N LYS A 234 -9.83 2.97 5.18
CA LYS A 234 -10.89 2.38 6.00
C LYS A 234 -11.87 1.53 5.20
N GLN A 235 -12.29 1.97 4.01
CA GLN A 235 -13.15 1.15 3.15
C GLN A 235 -12.42 -0.12 2.74
N LEU A 236 -11.13 -0.03 2.43
CA LEU A 236 -10.27 -1.18 2.09
C LEU A 236 -10.03 -2.10 3.31
N GLY A 237 -9.81 -1.55 4.50
CA GLY A 237 -9.68 -2.33 5.73
C GLY A 237 -10.97 -3.02 6.20
N LYS A 238 -12.14 -2.55 5.74
CA LYS A 238 -13.46 -3.14 6.02
C LYS A 238 -13.88 -4.22 5.02
N THR A 239 -13.03 -4.60 4.07
CA THR A 239 -13.38 -5.48 2.94
C THR A 239 -13.59 -6.96 3.29
N LYS A 240 -13.89 -7.31 4.54
CA LYS A 240 -14.31 -8.66 4.94
C LYS A 240 -15.58 -9.04 4.15
N GLY A 241 -15.42 -9.87 3.11
CA GLY A 241 -16.48 -10.31 2.19
C GLY A 241 -16.46 -9.67 0.78
N MET A 242 -15.60 -8.68 0.52
CA MET A 242 -15.49 -8.04 -0.81
C MET A 242 -14.73 -8.93 -1.80
N PHE A 243 -13.83 -9.80 -1.33
CA PHE A 243 -13.17 -10.82 -2.14
C PHE A 243 -14.13 -11.98 -2.47
N GLY A 244 -15.04 -12.31 -1.55
CA GLY A 244 -16.18 -13.22 -1.83
C GLY A 244 -17.13 -12.69 -2.92
N ALA A 245 -17.42 -11.38 -2.93
CA ALA A 245 -18.22 -10.73 -3.97
C ALA A 245 -17.51 -10.72 -5.35
N PHE A 246 -16.18 -10.65 -5.37
CA PHE A 246 -15.39 -10.83 -6.59
C PHE A 246 -15.54 -12.25 -7.17
N VAL A 247 -15.60 -13.28 -6.33
CA VAL A 247 -15.83 -14.67 -6.77
C VAL A 247 -17.25 -14.88 -7.29
N SER A 248 -18.27 -14.26 -6.67
CA SER A 248 -19.65 -14.38 -7.14
C SER A 248 -19.86 -13.67 -8.49
N GLU A 249 -19.32 -12.47 -8.65
CA GLU A 249 -19.37 -11.74 -9.94
C GLU A 249 -18.46 -12.37 -11.00
N TYR A 250 -17.28 -12.92 -10.65
CA TYR A 250 -16.47 -13.71 -11.59
C TYR A 250 -17.20 -14.99 -12.03
N LYS A 251 -17.84 -15.74 -11.13
CA LYS A 251 -18.62 -16.94 -11.51
C LYS A 251 -19.84 -16.61 -12.37
N LYS A 252 -20.47 -15.47 -12.10
CA LYS A 252 -21.61 -14.94 -12.85
C LYS A 252 -21.18 -14.47 -14.25
N ALA A 253 -20.01 -13.84 -14.38
CA ALA A 253 -19.42 -13.42 -15.65
C ALA A 253 -18.75 -14.56 -16.43
N ALA A 254 -18.24 -15.59 -15.74
CA ALA A 254 -17.59 -16.76 -16.33
C ALA A 254 -18.57 -17.88 -16.74
N GLY A 255 -19.88 -17.65 -16.61
CA GLY A 255 -20.92 -18.49 -17.22
C GLY A 255 -20.94 -19.96 -16.76
N THR A 256 -20.57 -20.27 -15.52
CA THR A 256 -20.72 -21.66 -15.03
C THR A 256 -22.20 -21.91 -14.71
N PRO A 257 -22.91 -22.82 -15.41
CA PRO A 257 -24.30 -23.08 -15.13
C PRO A 257 -24.45 -23.68 -13.73
N ALA A 258 -25.40 -23.16 -12.96
CA ALA A 258 -25.83 -23.78 -11.71
C ALA A 258 -26.28 -25.20 -12.03
N LYS A 259 -25.59 -26.19 -11.46
CA LYS A 259 -25.99 -27.60 -11.55
C LYS A 259 -27.33 -27.72 -10.85
N GLY A 260 -28.39 -27.87 -11.64
CA GLY A 260 -29.77 -27.95 -11.17
C GLY A 260 -29.95 -29.08 -10.16
N SER A 261 -30.60 -28.74 -9.05
CA SER A 261 -31.14 -29.65 -8.07
C SER A 261 -32.51 -30.17 -8.54
N GLY A 262 -32.73 -31.50 -8.43
CA GLY A 262 -34.02 -32.18 -8.53
C GLY A 262 -34.38 -32.63 -9.96
N LYS A 263 -34.93 -33.82 -10.22
CA LYS A 263 -35.72 -34.73 -9.37
C LYS A 263 -35.73 -36.10 -10.05
N LYS A 264 -35.46 -37.19 -9.31
CA LYS A 264 -35.78 -38.56 -9.76
C LYS A 264 -37.29 -38.73 -9.72
N SER A 265 -37.86 -39.24 -10.81
CA SER A 265 -39.19 -39.88 -10.87
C SER A 265 -39.15 -41.23 -10.18
#